data_AF-A0A6I6NCZ3-F1
#
_entry.id   AF-A0A6I6NCZ3-F1
#
_cell.length_a   1.000
_cell.length_b   1.000
_cell.length_c   1.000
_cell.angle_alpha   90.00
_cell.angle_beta   90.00
_cell.angle_gamma   90.00
#
_symmetry.space_group_name_H-M   'P 1'
#
loop_
_entity.id
_entity.type
_entity.pdbx_description
1 polymer ?
#
loop_
_entity_poly.entity_id
_entity_poly.type
_entity_poly.pdbx_seq_one_letter_code
_entity_poly.pdbx_strand_id
1 'polypeptide(L)'
;MKSLLEIFLKAFVGGLLVVAFALLAETIEPKRLAGVFAAAPSVALAGLILTVVFKGNHEAMDAARGMLAGAPAFTVFCLVDAPALGRLGAKCGSAVALLVWGAVAAAVAFAVAT
;
A
#
# COMPACT_ATOMS: atom_id res chain seq x y z
N MET A 1 -28.52 6.18 2.16
CA MET A 1 -28.20 5.14 3.15
C MET A 1 -27.03 4.24 2.73
N LYS A 2 -26.94 3.76 1.47
CA LYS A 2 -25.79 2.94 0.99
C LYS A 2 -24.41 3.57 1.25
N SER A 3 -24.25 4.88 1.08
CA SER A 3 -22.96 5.56 1.25
C SER A 3 -22.48 5.66 2.71
N LEU A 4 -23.40 5.85 3.67
CA LEU A 4 -23.03 5.97 5.08
C LEU A 4 -22.61 4.62 5.65
N LEU A 5 -23.32 3.56 5.26
CA LEU A 5 -22.95 2.19 5.59
C LEU A 5 -21.62 1.79 4.94
N GLU A 6 -21.37 2.18 3.69
CA GLU A 6 -20.09 1.93 3.01
C GLU A 6 -18.92 2.63 3.71
N ILE A 7 -19.06 3.91 4.06
CA ILE A 7 -18.02 4.66 4.81
C ILE A 7 -17.78 4.02 6.17
N PHE A 8 -18.85 3.66 6.88
CA PHE A 8 -18.76 2.97 8.16
C PHE A 8 -18.02 1.64 8.02
N LEU A 9 -18.35 0.82 7.01
CA LEU A 9 -17.68 -0.44 6.75
C LEU A 9 -16.20 -0.27 6.37
N LYS A 10 -15.85 0.77 5.60
CA LYS A 10 -14.44 1.12 5.32
C LYS A 10 -13.68 1.41 6.60
N ALA A 11 -14.24 2.26 7.47
CA ALA A 11 -13.63 2.59 8.75
C ALA A 11 -13.54 1.36 9.68
N PHE A 12 -14.60 0.56 9.75
CA PHE A 12 -14.68 -0.59 10.65
C PHE A 12 -13.76 -1.73 10.23
N VAL A 13 -13.84 -2.17 8.97
CA VAL A 13 -12.99 -3.26 8.44
C VAL A 13 -11.54 -2.82 8.39
N GLY A 14 -11.27 -1.57 7.97
CA GLY A 14 -9.92 -0.99 8.00
C GLY A 14 -9.36 -0.97 9.41
N GLY A 15 -10.10 -0.43 10.38
CA GLY A 15 -9.67 -0.37 11.79
C GLY A 15 -9.45 -1.75 12.41
N LEU A 16 -10.33 -2.72 12.14
CA LEU A 16 -10.18 -4.09 12.64
C LEU A 16 -8.89 -4.74 12.10
N LEU A 17 -8.61 -4.56 10.80
CA LEU A 17 -7.40 -5.09 10.19
C LEU A 17 -6.14 -4.37 10.70
N VAL A 18 -6.19 -3.04 10.91
CA VAL A 18 -5.08 -2.28 11.53
C VAL A 18 -4.72 -2.89 12.89
N VAL A 19 -5.70 -3.15 13.74
CA VAL A 19 -5.48 -3.77 15.07
C VAL A 19 -4.94 -5.19 14.92
N ALA A 20 -5.53 -6.01 14.04
CA ALA A 20 -5.08 -7.39 13.83
C ALA A 20 -3.62 -7.47 13.35
N PHE A 21 -3.23 -6.62 12.38
CA PHE A 21 -1.86 -6.57 11.87
C PHE A 21 -0.88 -5.97 12.89
N ALA A 22 -1.31 -5.01 13.71
CA ALA A 22 -0.49 -4.50 14.80
C ALA A 22 -0.17 -5.60 15.82
N LEU A 23 -1.19 -6.35 16.28
CA LEU A 23 -1.02 -7.48 17.20
C LEU A 23 -0.15 -8.59 16.58
N LEU A 24 -0.36 -8.92 15.31
CA LEU A 24 0.47 -9.90 14.62
C LEU A 24 1.93 -9.44 14.56
N ALA A 25 2.18 -8.19 14.21
CA ALA A 25 3.52 -7.66 14.13
C ALA A 25 4.20 -7.52 15.51
N GLU A 26 3.45 -7.42 16.61
CA GLU A 26 4.03 -7.56 17.95
C GLU A 26 4.59 -8.96 18.20
N THR A 27 4.14 -10.00 17.50
CA THR A 27 4.73 -11.34 17.63
C THR A 27 6.04 -11.52 16.86
N ILE A 28 6.41 -10.54 16.02
CA ILE A 28 7.55 -10.60 15.09
C ILE A 28 8.59 -9.54 15.48
N GLU A 29 9.87 -9.87 15.39
CA GLU A 29 10.96 -8.88 15.44
C GLU A 29 11.43 -8.51 14.03
N PRO A 30 11.68 -7.22 13.75
CA PRO A 30 11.70 -6.07 14.67
C PRO A 30 10.32 -5.39 14.86
N LYS A 31 10.04 -4.93 16.09
CA LYS A 31 8.75 -4.32 16.50
C LYS A 31 8.31 -3.10 15.67
N ARG A 32 9.25 -2.38 15.05
CA ARG A 32 8.98 -1.26 14.12
C ARG A 32 8.10 -1.66 12.93
N LEU A 33 8.00 -2.95 12.62
CA LEU A 33 7.15 -3.46 11.56
C LEU A 33 5.66 -3.35 11.90
N ALA A 34 5.28 -3.20 13.18
CA ALA A 34 3.89 -3.02 13.58
C ALA A 34 3.24 -1.82 12.90
N GLY A 35 3.93 -0.68 12.84
CA GLY A 35 3.41 0.49 12.12
C GLY A 35 3.28 0.25 10.61
N VAL A 36 4.25 -0.42 9.98
CA VAL A 36 4.28 -0.64 8.53
C VAL A 36 3.21 -1.65 8.09
N PHE A 37 3.08 -2.78 8.80
CA PHE A 37 2.05 -3.79 8.54
C PHE A 37 0.64 -3.31 8.91
N ALA A 38 0.50 -2.53 9.98
CA ALA A 38 -0.80 -1.99 10.36
C ALA A 38 -1.29 -0.90 9.40
N ALA A 39 -0.44 -0.30 8.57
CA ALA A 39 -0.83 0.74 7.62
C ALA A 39 -1.05 0.21 6.20
N ALA A 40 -0.01 -0.33 5.56
CA ALA A 40 -0.06 -0.61 4.12
C ALA A 40 -0.90 -1.85 3.76
N PRO A 41 -0.62 -3.06 4.31
CA PRO A 41 -1.40 -4.25 3.95
C PRO A 41 -2.81 -4.26 4.53
N SER A 42 -3.05 -3.66 5.70
CA SER A 42 -4.40 -3.55 6.28
C SER A 42 -5.35 -2.74 5.39
N VAL A 43 -4.91 -1.57 4.91
CA VAL A 43 -5.70 -0.69 4.04
C VAL A 43 -5.88 -1.31 2.66
N ALA A 44 -4.84 -1.97 2.13
CA ALA A 44 -4.95 -2.71 0.88
C ALA A 44 -5.99 -3.84 0.96
N LEU A 45 -5.92 -4.66 2.03
CA LEU A 45 -6.83 -5.79 2.21
C LEU A 45 -8.28 -5.32 2.48
N ALA A 46 -8.46 -4.33 3.35
CA ALA A 46 -9.77 -3.70 3.58
C ALA A 46 -10.35 -3.14 2.26
N GLY A 47 -9.52 -2.44 1.50
CA GLY A 47 -9.88 -1.86 0.22
C GLY A 47 -10.33 -2.92 -0.79
N LEU A 48 -9.60 -4.03 -0.92
CA LEU A 48 -9.95 -5.13 -1.83
C LEU A 48 -11.25 -5.82 -1.40
N ILE A 49 -11.40 -6.16 -0.12
CA ILE A 49 -12.61 -6.81 0.41
C ILE A 49 -13.84 -5.95 0.08
N LEU A 50 -13.76 -4.65 0.38
CA LEU A 50 -14.90 -3.77 0.17
C LEU A 50 -15.13 -3.47 -1.32
N THR A 51 -14.09 -3.46 -2.14
CA THR A 51 -14.23 -3.37 -3.60
C THR A 51 -14.97 -4.58 -4.15
N VAL A 52 -14.62 -5.80 -3.71
CA VAL A 52 -15.37 -7.02 -4.09
C VAL A 52 -16.83 -6.91 -3.66
N VAL A 53 -17.10 -6.50 -2.43
CA VAL A 53 -18.46 -6.42 -1.87
C VAL A 53 -19.33 -5.39 -2.56
N PHE A 54 -18.79 -4.19 -2.85
CA PHE A 54 -19.60 -3.07 -3.34
C PHE A 54 -19.55 -2.89 -4.85
N LYS A 55 -18.46 -3.31 -5.50
CA LYS A 55 -18.19 -3.03 -6.91
C LYS A 55 -17.98 -4.29 -7.76
N GLY A 56 -17.77 -5.45 -7.12
CA GLY A 56 -17.63 -6.74 -7.77
C GLY A 56 -16.19 -7.10 -8.14
N ASN A 57 -16.05 -8.32 -8.67
CA ASN A 57 -14.74 -8.95 -8.87
C ASN A 57 -13.87 -8.25 -9.93
N HIS A 58 -14.48 -7.66 -10.97
CA HIS A 58 -13.71 -7.00 -12.02
C HIS A 58 -12.95 -5.78 -11.48
N GLU A 59 -13.63 -4.88 -10.77
CA GLU A 59 -12.97 -3.72 -10.16
C GLU A 59 -11.94 -4.13 -9.10
N ALA A 60 -12.19 -5.23 -8.38
CA ALA A 60 -11.23 -5.78 -7.43
C ALA A 60 -9.98 -6.34 -8.12
N MET A 61 -10.12 -6.98 -9.28
CA MET A 61 -8.99 -7.46 -10.09
C MET A 61 -8.13 -6.29 -10.59
N ASP A 62 -8.76 -5.21 -11.07
CA ASP A 62 -8.03 -4.02 -11.51
C ASP A 62 -7.28 -3.35 -10.36
N ALA A 63 -7.92 -3.25 -9.18
CA ALA A 63 -7.27 -2.77 -7.97
C ALA A 63 -6.08 -3.66 -7.56
N ALA A 64 -6.24 -4.99 -7.61
CA ALA A 64 -5.19 -5.94 -7.29
C ALA A 64 -4.00 -5.85 -8.24
N ARG A 65 -4.23 -5.67 -9.55
CA ARG A 65 -3.17 -5.42 -10.54
C ARG A 65 -2.40 -4.14 -10.24
N GLY A 66 -3.10 -3.07 -9.85
CA GLY A 66 -2.47 -1.83 -9.39
C GLY A 66 -1.59 -2.05 -8.15
N MET A 67 -2.05 -2.85 -7.19
CA MET A 67 -1.26 -3.20 -6.00
C MET A 67 -0.02 -4.04 -6.34
N LEU A 68 -0.13 -4.98 -7.28
CA LEU A 68 1.00 -5.78 -7.78
C LEU A 68 2.06 -4.91 -8.47
N ALA A 69 1.66 -3.87 -9.20
CA ALA A 69 2.61 -2.91 -9.78
C ALA A 69 3.23 -1.99 -8.72
N GLY A 70 2.43 -1.55 -7.74
CA GLY A 70 2.86 -0.63 -6.68
C GLY A 70 3.82 -1.26 -5.67
N ALA A 71 3.68 -2.55 -5.34
CA ALA A 71 4.51 -3.25 -4.35
C ALA A 71 6.02 -3.27 -4.68
N PRO A 72 6.47 -3.73 -5.87
CA PRO A 72 7.88 -3.68 -6.23
C PRO A 72 8.38 -2.24 -6.38
N ALA A 73 7.55 -1.33 -6.91
CA ALA A 73 7.89 0.07 -7.01
C ALA A 73 8.16 0.71 -5.64
N PHE A 74 7.32 0.42 -4.64
CA PHE A 74 7.50 0.90 -3.27
C PHE A 74 8.74 0.27 -2.61
N THR A 75 9.07 -0.99 -2.93
CA THR A 75 10.30 -1.62 -2.48
C THR A 75 11.52 -0.87 -3.01
N VAL A 76 11.55 -0.56 -4.31
CA VAL A 76 12.64 0.24 -4.91
C VAL A 76 12.68 1.65 -4.33
N PHE A 77 11.52 2.28 -4.11
CA PHE A 77 11.42 3.57 -3.42
C PHE A 77 12.16 3.54 -2.08
N CYS A 78 11.83 2.60 -1.19
CA CYS A 78 12.47 2.50 0.13
C CYS A 78 13.98 2.27 0.06
N LEU A 79 14.45 1.49 -0.92
CA LEU A 79 15.88 1.22 -1.12
C LEU A 79 16.65 2.44 -1.63
N VAL A 80 16.02 3.27 -2.45
CA VAL A 80 16.64 4.49 -3.00
C VAL A 80 16.54 5.66 -2.04
N ASP A 81 15.42 5.79 -1.33
CA ASP A 81 15.13 6.92 -0.45
C ASP A 81 16.16 7.04 0.68
N ALA A 82 16.45 5.95 1.40
CA ALA A 82 17.40 5.95 2.52
C ALA A 82 18.79 6.53 2.17
N PRO A 83 19.50 6.07 1.11
CA PRO A 83 20.77 6.68 0.71
C PRO A 83 20.61 8.06 0.06
N ALA A 84 19.51 8.31 -0.67
CA ALA A 84 19.28 9.60 -1.35
C ALA A 84 19.05 10.74 -0.36
N LEU A 85 18.32 10.50 0.74
CA LEU A 85 18.15 11.44 1.83
C LEU A 85 19.49 11.88 2.44
N GLY A 86 20.40 10.93 2.66
CA GLY A 86 21.72 11.20 3.25
C GLY A 86 22.66 11.97 2.31
N ARG A 87 22.54 11.77 0.98
CA ARG A 87 23.46 12.35 -0.01
C ARG A 87 22.96 13.65 -0.64
N LEU A 88 21.67 13.76 -0.87
CA LEU A 88 21.06 14.86 -1.63
C LEU A 88 20.21 15.79 -0.74
N GLY A 89 20.06 15.46 0.55
CA GLY A 89 19.18 16.14 1.47
C GLY A 89 17.70 15.79 1.24
N ALA A 90 16.85 16.16 2.20
CA ALA A 90 15.45 15.71 2.24
C ALA A 90 14.65 16.03 0.97
N LYS A 91 14.78 17.25 0.43
CA LYS A 91 13.99 17.70 -0.74
C LYS A 91 14.37 16.93 -2.02
N CYS A 92 15.65 16.94 -2.38
CA CYS A 92 16.12 16.29 -3.60
C CYS A 92 16.11 14.77 -3.46
N GLY A 93 16.42 14.22 -2.29
CA GLY A 93 16.34 12.79 -2.01
C GLY A 93 14.93 12.25 -2.20
N SER A 94 13.93 12.90 -1.58
CA SER A 94 12.52 12.49 -1.73
C SER A 94 12.04 12.64 -3.18
N ALA A 95 12.45 13.71 -3.89
CA ALA A 95 12.10 13.89 -5.29
C ALA A 95 12.66 12.78 -6.18
N VAL A 96 13.93 12.39 -5.99
CA VAL A 96 14.54 11.28 -6.73
C VAL A 96 13.84 9.96 -6.41
N ALA A 97 13.57 9.68 -5.14
CA ALA A 97 12.87 8.47 -4.74
C ALA A 97 11.47 8.39 -5.39
N LEU A 98 10.71 9.50 -5.40
CA LEU A 98 9.39 9.57 -6.05
C LEU A 98 9.47 9.36 -7.57
N LEU A 99 10.47 9.93 -8.24
CA LEU A 99 10.68 9.71 -9.67
C LEU A 99 10.99 8.26 -9.99
N VAL A 100 11.87 7.63 -9.18
CA VAL A 100 12.20 6.21 -9.34
C VAL A 100 10.97 5.34 -9.08
N TRP A 101 10.21 5.62 -8.02
CA TRP A 101 8.95 4.92 -7.74
C TRP A 101 8.00 4.98 -8.92
N GLY A 102 7.76 6.19 -9.47
CA GLY A 102 6.86 6.37 -10.62
C GLY A 102 7.35 5.63 -11.87
N ALA A 103 8.65 5.68 -12.15
CA ALA A 103 9.25 4.97 -13.28
C ALA A 103 9.12 3.44 -13.15
N VAL A 104 9.40 2.88 -11.98
CA VAL A 104 9.26 1.44 -11.72
C VAL A 104 7.79 1.03 -11.73
N ALA A 105 6.90 1.81 -11.12
CA ALA A 105 5.47 1.54 -11.13
C ALA A 105 4.92 1.52 -12.56
N ALA A 106 5.31 2.47 -13.41
CA ALA A 106 4.90 2.50 -14.81
C ALA A 106 5.44 1.29 -15.60
N ALA A 107 6.71 0.92 -15.40
CA ALA A 107 7.31 -0.24 -16.06
C ALA A 107 6.63 -1.56 -15.66
N VAL A 108 6.38 -1.76 -14.37
CA VAL A 108 5.70 -2.97 -13.87
C VAL A 108 4.22 -2.96 -14.27
N ALA A 109 3.55 -1.81 -14.19
CA ALA A 109 2.16 -1.69 -14.63
C ALA A 109 2.01 -2.02 -16.12
N PHE A 110 2.94 -1.59 -16.98
CA PHE A 110 2.96 -1.97 -18.38
C PHE A 110 3.07 -3.50 -18.52
N ALA A 111 3.99 -4.14 -17.80
CA ALA A 111 4.17 -5.59 -17.83
C ALA A 111 2.98 -6.39 -17.25
N VAL A 112 2.22 -5.83 -16.32
CA VAL A 112 1.02 -6.46 -15.72
C VAL A 112 -0.24 -6.19 -16.55
N ALA A 113 -0.25 -5.13 -17.37
CA ALA A 113 -1.36 -4.76 -18.23
C ALA A 113 -1.34 -5.48 -19.60
N THR A 114 -0.18 -5.96 -20.05
CA THR A 114 -0.03 -6.85 -21.22
C THR A 114 -0.44 -8.28 -20.90
#